data_AF-A0A2D8MRA4-F1
#
_entry.id   AF-A0A2D8MRA4-F1
#
_cell.length_a   1.000
_cell.length_b   1.000
_cell.length_c   1.000
_cell.angle_alpha   90.00
_cell.angle_beta   90.00
_cell.angle_gamma   90.00
#
_symmetry.space_group_name_H-M   'P 1'
#
loop_
_entity.id
_entity.type
_entity.pdbx_description
1 polymer ?
#
loop_
_entity_poly.entity_id
_entity_poly.type
_entity_poly.pdbx_seq_one_letter_code
_entity_poly.pdbx_strand_id
1 'polypeptide(L)' 'MQRGFKDGLVRLSVGIENPDDIIADLEQALEQI' A
#
# COMPACT_ATOMS: atom_id res chain seq x y z
N MET A 1 22.11 -11.02 7.68
CA MET A 1 20.84 -10.82 8.41
C MET A 1 19.94 -9.94 7.57
N GLN A 2 19.03 -10.53 6.80
CA GLN A 2 17.96 -9.74 6.16
C GLN A 2 16.96 -9.45 7.28
N ARG A 3 16.86 -8.18 7.70
CA ARG A 3 16.04 -7.76 8.84
C ARG A 3 14.54 -7.86 8.51
N GLY A 4 13.99 -9.02 8.17
CA GLY A 4 12.55 -9.21 7.92
C GLY A 4 11.92 -8.40 6.76
N PHE A 5 12.66 -7.50 6.13
CA PHE A 5 12.19 -6.68 5.01
C PHE A 5 12.53 -7.37 3.70
N LYS A 6 11.49 -7.61 2.89
CA LYS A 6 11.59 -8.15 1.53
C LYS A 6 11.59 -7.01 0.53
N ASP A 7 12.15 -7.23 -0.65
CA ASP A 7 12.03 -6.29 -1.77
C ASP A 7 10.55 -6.12 -2.13
N GLY A 8 10.14 -4.88 -2.38
CA GLY A 8 8.74 -4.53 -2.62
C GLY A 8 7.85 -4.46 -1.36
N LEU A 9 8.39 -4.64 -0.15
CA LEU A 9 7.61 -4.46 1.08
C LEU A 9 7.31 -2.99 1.33
N VAL A 10 6.02 -2.64 1.25
CA VAL A 10 5.50 -1.30 1.57
C VAL A 10 4.73 -1.35 2.88
N ARG A 11 4.95 -0.37 3.75
CA ARG A 11 4.17 -0.17 4.98
C ARG A 11 3.42 1.16 4.88
N LEU A 12 2.10 1.08 4.79
CA LEU A 12 1.22 2.23 4.74
C LEU A 12 0.57 2.45 6.12
N SER A 13 0.49 3.72 6.55
CA SER A 13 -0.31 4.09 7.73
C SER A 13 -1.68 4.55 7.24
N VAL A 14 -2.75 3.90 7.71
CA VAL A 14 -4.12 4.16 7.26
C VAL A 14 -4.82 5.11 8.24
N GLY A 15 -5.49 6.13 7.71
CA GLY A 15 -6.26 7.11 8.48
C GLY A 15 -7.67 6.64 8.84
N ILE A 16 -8.59 7.59 9.04
CA ILE A 16 -10.01 7.35 9.32
C ILE A 16 -10.91 7.63 8.11
N GLU A 17 -10.31 7.66 6.92
CA GLU A 17 -11.02 7.87 5.66
C GLU A 17 -11.91 6.67 5.30
N ASN A 18 -12.77 6.84 4.29
CA ASN A 18 -13.59 5.74 3.78
C ASN A 18 -12.68 4.65 3.17
N PRO A 19 -12.77 3.38 3.62
CA PRO A 19 -11.90 2.32 3.11
C PRO A 19 -12.01 2.09 1.59
N ASP A 20 -13.19 2.29 1.00
CA ASP A 20 -13.39 2.03 -0.44
C ASP A 20 -12.59 3.00 -1.31
N ASP A 21 -12.45 4.25 -0.88
CA ASP A 21 -11.67 5.27 -1.60
C ASP A 21 -10.17 4.94 -1.54
N ILE A 22 -9.67 4.52 -0.36
CA ILE A 22 -8.27 4.11 -0.19
C ILE A 22 -7.94 2.91 -1.08
N ILE A 23 -8.85 1.94 -1.16
CA ILE A 23 -8.67 0.75 -1.99
C ILE A 23 -8.61 1.14 -3.47
N ALA A 24 -9.56 1.94 -3.94
CA ALA A 24 -9.61 2.38 -5.34
C ALA A 24 -8.34 3.17 -5.75
N ASP A 25 -7.83 4.03 -4.87
CA ASP A 25 -6.61 4.79 -5.11
C ASP A 25 -5.37 3.87 -5.19
N LEU A 26 -5.26 2.89 -4.29
CA LEU A 26 -4.14 1.94 -4.30
C LEU A 26 -4.20 1.01 -5.52
N GLU A 27 -5.38 0.55 -5.92
CA GLU A 27 -5.57 -0.25 -7.14
C GLU A 27 -5.14 0.54 -8.37
N GLN A 28 -5.64 1.77 -8.55
CA GLN A 28 -5.26 2.64 -9.66
C GLN A 28 -3.74 2.92 -9.70
N ALA A 29 -3.11 3.13 -8.54
CA ALA A 29 -1.68 3.41 -8.47
C ALA A 29 -0.83 2.18 -8.83
N LEU A 30 -1.24 0.99 -8.39
CA LEU A 30 -0.51 -0.25 -8.66
C LEU A 30 -0.64 -0.72 -10.12
N GLU A 31 -1.75 -0.41 -10.80
CA GLU A 31 -1.94 -0.72 -12.22
C GLU A 31 -1.02 0.08 -13.15
N GLN A 32 -0.44 1.19 -12.68
CA GLN A 32 0.43 2.07 -13.48
C GLN A 32 1.91 1.66 -13.47
N ILE A 33 2.26 0.56 -12.80
CA ILE A 33 3.64 0.08 -12.62
C ILE A 33 3.81 -1.26 -13.32
#